data_AF-C9S8J7-F1
#
_entry.id   AF-C9S8J7-F1
#
_cell.length_a   1.000
_cell.length_b   1.000
_cell.length_c   1.000
_cell.angle_alpha   90.00
_cell.angle_beta   90.00
_cell.angle_gamma   90.00
#
_symmetry.space_group_name_H-M   'P 1'
#
loop_
_entity.id
_entity.type
_entity.pdbx_description
1 polymer ?
#
loop_
_entity_poly.entity_id
_entity_poly.type
_entity_poly.pdbx_seq_one_letter_code
_entity_poly.pdbx_strand_id
1 'polypeptide(L)'
;MAFGKLFAYQGNPRTTAILVVAKANGVELDLVESDGSKPTEEHLKANPLGKIPAFLGEDGYALSEAIAVAIYSTYTLSHTQTNHLQSLLRCVLSSPSSSPLLRNDDLDNSISYPWPNHLTSQNEKTTLLGKTKQDYASILRWMSFVNSEVLPPLGGWFRPLLGRDPYNKKAVEDSSKVALKAVGAIEKHLQTHVPCCERITLADIFAASIISRDFEFFFDQEVALAEPPPPSGSRKYLFGCASVYGETNASVIQGAFVVRGQEFKPVFDVAPDYESYEFTKLDPTKPEDKEFVENMWSWEKGVTVDGKEYPHAAGKVLK
;
A
#
# COMPACT_ATOMS: atom_id res chain seq x y z
N MET A 1 17.39 -17.66 12.23
CA MET A 1 18.39 -17.48 11.16
C MET A 1 17.60 -17.03 9.95
N ALA A 2 18.03 -15.95 9.32
CA ALA A 2 17.31 -15.38 8.20
C ALA A 2 17.25 -16.41 7.05
N PHE A 3 16.08 -16.57 6.45
CA PHE A 3 15.85 -17.47 5.34
C PHE A 3 16.71 -17.13 4.11
N GLY A 4 17.07 -15.87 3.96
CA GLY A 4 18.00 -15.38 2.96
C GLY A 4 18.14 -13.87 3.03
N LYS A 5 19.02 -13.35 2.17
CA LYS A 5 19.28 -11.92 2.01
C LYS A 5 18.40 -11.34 0.90
N LEU A 6 17.82 -10.18 1.14
CA LEU A 6 17.09 -9.38 0.17
C LEU A 6 17.87 -8.08 -0.10
N PHE A 7 18.39 -7.92 -1.30
CA PHE A 7 19.07 -6.70 -1.74
C PHE A 7 18.05 -5.69 -2.25
N ALA A 8 17.80 -4.65 -1.46
CA ALA A 8 16.88 -3.55 -1.78
C ALA A 8 17.06 -2.41 -0.77
N TYR A 9 16.20 -1.39 -0.81
CA TYR A 9 16.21 -0.29 0.15
C TYR A 9 14.82 -0.02 0.74
N GLN A 10 14.80 0.54 1.95
CA GLN A 10 13.58 0.97 2.63
C GLN A 10 12.85 2.10 1.90
N GLY A 11 11.55 1.95 1.65
CA GLY A 11 10.74 2.91 0.89
C GLY A 11 10.59 2.58 -0.60
N ASN A 12 11.21 1.49 -1.09
CA ASN A 12 10.86 0.93 -2.39
C ASN A 12 9.54 0.15 -2.28
N PRO A 13 8.47 0.52 -3.02
CA PRO A 13 7.17 -0.13 -2.92
C PRO A 13 7.22 -1.64 -3.21
N ARG A 14 8.10 -2.07 -4.11
CA ARG A 14 8.28 -3.51 -4.43
C ARG A 14 8.84 -4.29 -3.24
N THR A 15 9.73 -3.65 -2.47
CA THR A 15 10.39 -4.25 -1.32
C THR A 15 9.43 -4.33 -0.14
N THR A 16 8.61 -3.30 0.08
CA THR A 16 7.55 -3.32 1.11
C THR A 16 6.63 -4.51 0.92
N ALA A 17 6.18 -4.78 -0.31
CA ALA A 17 5.32 -5.93 -0.60
C ALA A 17 5.97 -7.26 -0.20
N ILE A 18 7.25 -7.47 -0.56
CA ILE A 18 7.98 -8.70 -0.24
C ILE A 18 8.14 -8.87 1.27
N LEU A 19 8.53 -7.80 1.99
CA LEU A 19 8.74 -7.85 3.43
C LEU A 19 7.44 -8.12 4.20
N VAL A 20 6.33 -7.51 3.78
CA VAL A 20 5.00 -7.74 4.37
C VAL A 20 4.59 -9.20 4.20
N VAL A 21 4.77 -9.75 3.00
CA VAL A 21 4.45 -11.15 2.70
C VAL A 21 5.34 -12.11 3.48
N ALA A 22 6.64 -11.86 3.52
CA ALA A 22 7.59 -12.66 4.28
C ALA A 22 7.22 -12.67 5.77
N LYS A 23 6.96 -11.50 6.37
CA LYS A 23 6.53 -11.36 7.76
C LYS A 23 5.19 -12.07 8.03
N ALA A 24 4.21 -11.94 7.14
CA ALA A 24 2.92 -12.61 7.27
C ALA A 24 3.03 -14.14 7.25
N ASN A 25 4.06 -14.68 6.58
CA ASN A 25 4.35 -16.11 6.52
C ASN A 25 5.46 -16.53 7.50
N GLY A 26 5.89 -15.66 8.42
CA GLY A 26 6.94 -15.98 9.40
C GLY A 26 8.32 -16.26 8.77
N VAL A 27 8.55 -15.80 7.54
CA VAL A 27 9.84 -15.87 6.85
C VAL A 27 10.66 -14.64 7.24
N GLU A 28 11.76 -14.87 7.93
CA GLU A 28 12.71 -13.81 8.31
C GLU A 28 13.65 -13.55 7.11
N LEU A 29 13.60 -12.35 6.53
CA LEU A 29 14.51 -11.93 5.45
C LEU A 29 15.48 -10.89 5.98
N ASP A 30 16.77 -11.05 5.69
CA ASP A 30 17.79 -10.06 5.99
C ASP A 30 17.82 -9.00 4.88
N LEU A 31 17.41 -7.77 5.17
CA LEU A 31 17.41 -6.69 4.19
C LEU A 31 18.81 -6.07 4.10
N VAL A 32 19.47 -6.28 2.97
CA VAL A 32 20.74 -5.65 2.63
C VAL A 32 20.48 -4.40 1.82
N GLU A 33 20.76 -3.24 2.42
CA GLU A 33 20.59 -1.93 1.80
C GLU A 33 21.38 -1.83 0.48
N SER A 34 20.65 -1.71 -0.64
CA SER A 34 21.19 -1.54 -1.98
C SER A 34 20.25 -0.68 -2.83
N ASP A 35 20.79 0.36 -3.45
CA ASP A 35 20.09 1.25 -4.37
C ASP A 35 20.18 0.79 -5.84
N GLY A 36 20.95 -0.28 -6.10
CA GLY A 36 21.25 -0.80 -7.44
C GLY A 36 22.19 0.07 -8.28
N SER A 37 22.68 1.21 -7.75
CA SER A 37 23.61 2.10 -8.47
C SER A 37 25.05 1.59 -8.39
N LYS A 38 25.40 0.96 -7.25
CA LYS A 38 26.71 0.35 -6.99
C LYS A 38 26.53 -1.04 -6.36
N PRO A 39 26.09 -2.04 -7.15
CA PRO A 39 25.81 -3.37 -6.62
C PRO A 39 27.09 -4.01 -6.06
N THR A 40 26.99 -4.60 -4.87
CA THR A 40 28.08 -5.39 -4.27
C THR A 40 28.28 -6.71 -5.01
N GLU A 41 29.41 -7.38 -4.81
CA GLU A 41 29.64 -8.72 -5.40
C GLU A 41 28.57 -9.73 -4.97
N GLU A 42 28.07 -9.64 -3.73
CA GLU A 42 26.97 -10.49 -3.25
C GLU A 42 25.65 -10.17 -3.96
N HIS A 43 25.34 -8.89 -4.19
CA HIS A 43 24.15 -8.48 -4.95
C HIS A 43 24.24 -8.97 -6.40
N LEU A 44 25.41 -8.91 -7.03
CA LEU A 44 25.61 -9.42 -8.39
C LEU A 44 25.42 -10.94 -8.50
N LYS A 45 25.68 -11.70 -7.43
CA LYS A 45 25.34 -13.13 -7.35
C LYS A 45 23.83 -13.36 -7.33
N ALA A 46 23.08 -12.48 -6.65
CA ALA A 46 21.62 -12.53 -6.60
C ALA A 46 20.97 -12.06 -7.91
N ASN A 47 21.56 -11.06 -8.58
CA ASN A 47 21.10 -10.54 -9.85
C ASN A 47 22.29 -9.97 -10.67
N PRO A 48 22.67 -10.63 -11.78
CA PRO A 48 23.78 -10.17 -12.63
C PRO A 48 23.60 -8.77 -13.21
N LEU A 49 22.36 -8.27 -13.29
CA LEU A 49 22.06 -6.91 -13.79
C LEU A 49 22.13 -5.84 -12.69
N GLY A 50 22.37 -6.22 -11.43
CA GLY A 50 22.38 -5.30 -10.29
C GLY A 50 21.03 -4.63 -9.99
N LYS A 51 19.92 -5.13 -10.59
CA LYS A 51 18.59 -4.58 -10.32
C LYS A 51 18.06 -5.05 -8.97
N ILE A 52 17.17 -4.23 -8.42
CA ILE A 52 16.48 -4.48 -7.15
C ILE A 52 14.96 -4.58 -7.37
N PRO A 53 14.22 -5.34 -6.55
CA PRO A 53 14.73 -6.23 -5.49
C PRO A 53 15.37 -7.51 -6.04
N ALA A 54 16.37 -8.04 -5.33
CA ALA A 54 17.01 -9.34 -5.62
C ALA A 54 17.17 -10.16 -4.33
N PHE A 55 16.97 -11.47 -4.40
CA PHE A 55 17.01 -12.39 -3.27
C PHE A 55 18.15 -13.41 -3.44
N LEU A 56 18.80 -13.73 -2.33
CA LEU A 56 19.80 -14.79 -2.22
C LEU A 56 19.54 -15.63 -0.97
N GLY A 57 19.12 -16.88 -1.16
CA GLY A 57 18.92 -17.83 -0.07
C GLY A 57 20.22 -18.27 0.58
N GLU A 58 20.16 -18.75 1.83
CA GLU A 58 21.32 -19.38 2.50
C GLU A 58 21.81 -20.63 1.75
N ASP A 59 20.92 -21.27 0.97
CA ASP A 59 21.20 -22.40 0.08
C ASP A 59 21.89 -22.00 -1.24
N GLY A 60 22.13 -20.71 -1.45
CA GLY A 60 22.70 -20.15 -2.68
C GLY A 60 21.69 -19.97 -3.80
N TYR A 61 20.39 -20.17 -3.56
CA TYR A 61 19.35 -19.92 -4.55
C TYR A 61 19.20 -18.41 -4.80
N ALA A 62 19.49 -17.98 -6.02
CA ALA A 62 19.35 -16.60 -6.46
C ALA A 62 18.02 -16.40 -7.19
N LEU A 63 17.28 -15.35 -6.83
CA LEU A 63 16.02 -15.00 -7.47
C LEU A 63 15.89 -13.49 -7.65
N SER A 64 15.53 -13.05 -8.85
CA SER A 64 15.21 -11.66 -9.18
C SER A 64 13.75 -11.53 -9.63
N GLU A 65 13.29 -10.29 -9.85
CA GLU A 65 11.89 -9.91 -10.12
C GLU A 65 11.00 -9.91 -8.87
N ALA A 66 10.41 -8.74 -8.59
CA ALA A 66 9.66 -8.52 -7.34
C ALA A 66 8.47 -9.48 -7.18
N ILE A 67 7.76 -9.78 -8.27
CA ILE A 67 6.63 -10.71 -8.27
C ILE A 67 7.10 -12.13 -7.93
N ALA A 68 8.21 -12.58 -8.52
CA ALA A 68 8.76 -13.90 -8.28
C ALA A 68 9.24 -14.06 -6.83
N VAL A 69 9.97 -13.07 -6.31
CA VAL A 69 10.45 -13.07 -4.91
C VAL A 69 9.28 -13.04 -3.92
N ALA A 70 8.23 -12.23 -4.19
CA ALA A 70 7.04 -12.18 -3.36
C ALA A 70 6.30 -13.53 -3.34
N ILE A 71 6.13 -14.17 -4.50
CA ILE A 71 5.53 -15.50 -4.61
C ILE A 71 6.38 -16.53 -3.89
N TYR A 72 7.70 -16.54 -4.08
CA TYR A 72 8.60 -17.47 -3.41
C TYR A 72 8.52 -17.36 -1.87
N SER A 73 8.39 -16.14 -1.36
CA SER A 73 8.21 -15.86 0.08
C SER A 73 6.88 -16.40 0.65
N THR A 74 5.88 -16.68 -0.19
CA THR A 74 4.62 -17.32 0.26
C THR A 74 4.73 -18.84 0.39
N TYR A 75 5.60 -19.50 -0.39
CA TYR A 75 5.69 -20.96 -0.47
C TYR A 75 6.59 -21.60 0.59
N THR A 76 7.49 -20.83 1.20
CA THR A 76 8.66 -21.33 1.94
C THR A 76 8.39 -21.87 3.35
N LEU A 77 7.19 -21.67 3.89
CA LEU A 77 6.71 -22.40 5.09
C LEU A 77 6.61 -23.92 4.88
N SER A 78 6.52 -24.39 3.62
CA SER A 78 6.46 -25.83 3.33
C SER A 78 7.78 -26.56 3.65
N HIS A 79 8.93 -25.92 3.48
CA HIS A 79 10.22 -26.62 3.56
C HIS A 79 10.74 -26.76 4.99
N THR A 80 10.46 -25.82 5.89
CA THR A 80 10.93 -25.90 7.28
C THR A 80 10.22 -26.96 8.11
N GLN A 81 8.94 -27.29 7.82
CA GLN A 81 8.28 -28.45 8.42
C GLN A 81 8.60 -29.77 7.69
N THR A 82 8.79 -29.73 6.37
CA THR A 82 9.06 -30.96 5.59
C THR A 82 10.50 -31.45 5.76
N ASN A 83 11.48 -30.57 5.96
CA ASN A 83 12.87 -30.97 6.24
C ASN A 83 13.02 -31.66 7.60
N HIS A 84 12.22 -31.26 8.60
CA HIS A 84 12.18 -31.96 9.88
C HIS A 84 11.58 -33.35 9.75
N LEU A 85 10.54 -33.51 8.92
CA LEU A 85 9.92 -34.81 8.64
C LEU A 85 10.77 -35.69 7.71
N GLN A 86 11.48 -35.15 6.73
CA GLN A 86 12.39 -35.92 5.87
C GLN A 86 13.67 -36.34 6.60
N SER A 87 14.19 -35.50 7.52
CA SER A 87 15.27 -35.87 8.43
C SER A 87 14.84 -37.00 9.37
N LEU A 88 13.63 -36.91 9.93
CA LEU A 88 13.06 -37.96 10.78
C LEU A 88 12.75 -39.24 9.99
N LEU A 89 12.23 -39.13 8.76
CA LEU A 89 11.93 -40.30 7.90
C LEU A 89 13.21 -41.01 7.43
N ARG A 90 14.31 -40.28 7.18
CA ARG A 90 15.63 -40.88 6.93
C ARG A 90 16.23 -41.55 8.17
N CYS A 91 15.98 -41.02 9.37
CA CYS A 91 16.36 -41.68 10.62
C CYS A 91 15.58 -42.99 10.83
N VAL A 92 14.26 -42.99 10.58
CA VAL A 92 13.39 -44.16 10.78
C VAL A 92 13.63 -45.26 9.74
N LEU A 93 13.91 -44.92 8.48
CA LEU A 93 14.12 -45.89 7.40
C LEU A 93 15.54 -46.51 7.36
N SER A 94 16.42 -46.16 8.31
CA SER A 94 17.77 -46.73 8.42
C SER A 94 17.88 -47.98 9.32
N SER A 95 16.76 -48.47 9.87
CA SER A 95 16.72 -49.74 10.62
C SER A 95 16.35 -50.91 9.68
N PRO A 96 17.20 -51.95 9.53
CA PRO A 96 16.97 -53.01 8.56
C PRO A 96 16.19 -54.17 9.20
N SER A 97 14.94 -54.37 8.79
CA SER A 97 14.33 -55.71 8.81
C SER A 97 13.11 -55.82 7.87
N SER A 98 13.34 -56.55 6.76
CA SER A 98 12.40 -57.49 6.12
C SER A 98 11.23 -56.96 5.27
N SER A 99 11.38 -57.05 3.94
CA SER A 99 10.32 -57.01 2.90
C SER A 99 9.51 -58.34 2.82
N PRO A 100 8.55 -58.58 1.89
CA PRO A 100 7.82 -57.70 0.94
C PRO A 100 6.28 -57.95 0.92
N LEU A 101 5.49 -57.13 0.21
CA LEU A 101 4.34 -57.54 -0.64
C LEU A 101 3.74 -56.29 -1.33
N LEU A 102 4.11 -56.10 -2.60
CA LEU A 102 3.49 -55.15 -3.53
C LEU A 102 2.20 -55.75 -4.11
N ARG A 103 1.13 -54.96 -4.21
CA ARG A 103 -0.01 -55.23 -5.09
C ARG A 103 -0.18 -54.07 -6.07
N ASN A 104 -0.27 -54.49 -7.32
CA ASN A 104 -0.41 -53.76 -8.58
C ASN A 104 -1.50 -52.68 -8.54
N ASP A 105 -1.09 -51.42 -8.43
CA ASP A 105 -1.77 -50.28 -9.09
C ASP A 105 -0.70 -49.43 -9.81
N ASP A 106 0.24 -50.14 -10.46
CA ASP A 106 1.38 -49.65 -11.25
C ASP A 106 0.95 -49.10 -12.62
N LEU A 107 0.05 -48.12 -12.66
CA LEU A 107 -0.22 -47.34 -13.86
C LEU A 107 -0.30 -45.87 -13.51
N ASP A 108 0.85 -45.21 -13.37
CA ASP A 108 1.13 -43.87 -13.94
C ASP A 108 2.47 -43.28 -13.45
N ASN A 109 3.61 -43.97 -13.56
CA ASN A 109 4.89 -43.33 -13.20
C ASN A 109 6.16 -43.85 -13.88
N SER A 110 6.10 -44.16 -15.17
CA SER A 110 7.31 -44.47 -15.95
C SER A 110 7.39 -43.58 -17.18
N ILE A 111 7.80 -42.32 -16.97
CA ILE A 111 8.71 -41.50 -17.80
C ILE A 111 8.93 -40.22 -16.96
N SER A 112 9.80 -40.30 -15.96
CA SER A 112 10.25 -39.16 -15.18
C SER A 112 11.35 -38.44 -15.95
N TYR A 113 10.99 -37.50 -16.83
CA TYR A 113 11.92 -36.43 -17.18
C TYR A 113 12.10 -35.51 -15.96
N PRO A 114 13.33 -35.09 -15.62
CA PRO A 114 13.60 -34.26 -14.45
C PRO A 114 13.21 -32.81 -14.75
N TRP A 115 11.91 -32.55 -14.83
CA TRP A 115 11.36 -31.21 -14.74
C TRP A 115 10.71 -31.11 -13.37
N PRO A 116 11.26 -30.30 -12.43
CA PRO A 116 10.65 -30.13 -11.13
C PRO A 116 9.24 -29.55 -11.31
N ASN A 117 8.23 -30.27 -10.83
CA ASN A 117 6.89 -29.76 -10.55
C ASN A 117 6.96 -28.74 -9.39
N HIS A 118 7.71 -27.63 -9.56
CA HIS A 118 7.91 -26.59 -8.54
C HIS A 118 6.77 -25.55 -8.49
N LEU A 119 5.67 -25.78 -9.22
CA LEU A 119 4.53 -24.87 -9.25
C LEU A 119 3.30 -25.39 -8.47
N THR A 120 3.33 -26.60 -7.91
CA THR A 120 2.08 -27.28 -7.47
C THR A 120 1.93 -27.60 -5.99
N SER A 121 2.88 -27.31 -5.10
CA SER A 121 2.58 -27.36 -3.66
C SER A 121 2.29 -25.96 -3.13
N GLN A 122 1.07 -25.47 -3.34
CA GLN A 122 0.54 -24.40 -2.49
C GLN A 122 0.66 -24.87 -1.04
N ASN A 123 1.23 -24.03 -0.18
CA ASN A 123 1.18 -24.27 1.26
C ASN A 123 -0.31 -24.29 1.66
N GLU A 124 -0.81 -25.43 2.16
CA GLU A 124 -2.22 -25.58 2.56
C GLU A 124 -2.65 -24.55 3.63
N LYS A 125 -1.69 -23.89 4.30
CA LYS A 125 -1.93 -22.83 5.29
C LYS A 125 -2.01 -21.42 4.70
N THR A 126 -1.49 -21.16 3.50
CA THR A 126 -1.49 -19.80 2.93
C THR A 126 -2.70 -19.58 2.03
N THR A 127 -3.50 -18.56 2.36
CA THR A 127 -4.67 -18.16 1.56
C THR A 127 -4.33 -17.12 0.49
N LEU A 128 -3.06 -16.69 0.40
CA LEU A 128 -2.64 -15.52 -0.38
C LEU A 128 -2.59 -15.75 -1.90
N LEU A 129 -2.51 -17.01 -2.36
CA LEU A 129 -2.36 -17.37 -3.78
C LEU A 129 -3.66 -17.89 -4.43
N GLY A 130 -4.80 -17.77 -3.73
CA GLY A 130 -6.07 -18.30 -4.20
C GLY A 130 -6.13 -19.83 -4.17
N LYS A 131 -7.34 -20.39 -4.35
CA LYS A 131 -7.56 -21.84 -4.26
C LYS A 131 -7.58 -22.51 -5.63
N THR A 132 -8.04 -21.78 -6.64
CA THR A 132 -8.16 -22.29 -8.01
C THR A 132 -7.05 -21.77 -8.90
N LYS A 133 -6.81 -22.47 -10.02
CA LYS A 133 -5.89 -21.98 -11.07
C LYS A 133 -6.36 -20.64 -11.66
N GLN A 134 -7.68 -20.39 -11.66
CA GLN A 134 -8.28 -19.14 -12.15
C GLN A 134 -8.00 -17.99 -11.17
N ASP A 135 -8.06 -18.25 -9.87
CA ASP A 135 -7.70 -17.26 -8.83
C ASP A 135 -6.23 -16.89 -8.95
N TYR A 136 -5.35 -17.89 -9.04
CA TYR A 136 -3.91 -17.68 -9.17
C TYR A 136 -3.56 -16.86 -10.42
N ALA A 137 -4.18 -17.17 -11.57
CA ALA A 137 -3.99 -16.40 -12.79
C ALA A 137 -4.50 -14.95 -12.64
N SER A 138 -5.61 -14.75 -11.94
CA SER A 138 -6.15 -13.41 -11.67
C SER A 138 -5.26 -12.60 -10.73
N ILE A 139 -4.67 -13.23 -9.71
CA ILE A 139 -3.68 -12.63 -8.81
C ILE A 139 -2.45 -12.19 -9.59
N LEU A 140 -1.88 -13.08 -10.42
CA LEU A 140 -0.73 -12.76 -11.26
C LEU A 140 -1.03 -11.61 -12.23
N ARG A 141 -2.23 -11.60 -12.84
CA ARG A 141 -2.67 -10.53 -13.73
C ARG A 141 -2.61 -9.18 -13.02
N TRP A 142 -3.16 -9.08 -11.82
CA TRP A 142 -3.20 -7.83 -11.07
C TRP A 142 -1.82 -7.39 -10.57
N MET A 143 -0.99 -8.33 -10.08
CA MET A 143 0.40 -8.01 -9.71
C MET A 143 1.20 -7.48 -10.90
N SER A 144 1.06 -8.12 -12.06
CA SER A 144 1.72 -7.69 -13.30
C SER A 144 1.18 -6.34 -13.78
N PHE A 145 -0.14 -6.14 -13.74
CA PHE A 145 -0.77 -4.89 -14.15
C PHE A 145 -0.24 -3.71 -13.32
N VAL A 146 -0.23 -3.83 -11.98
CA VAL A 146 0.22 -2.72 -11.14
C VAL A 146 1.73 -2.49 -11.26
N ASN A 147 2.54 -3.54 -11.44
CA ASN A 147 3.99 -3.38 -11.64
C ASN A 147 4.37 -2.69 -12.97
N SER A 148 3.59 -2.93 -14.03
CA SER A 148 3.93 -2.49 -15.40
C SER A 148 3.14 -1.25 -15.85
N GLU A 149 1.87 -1.13 -15.48
CA GLU A 149 0.98 -0.08 -15.97
C GLU A 149 0.78 1.07 -14.97
N VAL A 150 1.05 0.83 -13.69
CA VAL A 150 0.82 1.82 -12.62
C VAL A 150 2.15 2.38 -12.12
N LEU A 151 3.05 1.52 -11.66
CA LEU A 151 4.31 1.95 -11.06
C LEU A 151 5.22 2.80 -11.97
N PRO A 152 5.42 2.49 -13.27
CA PRO A 152 6.32 3.29 -14.11
C PRO A 152 5.78 4.70 -14.42
N PRO A 153 4.51 4.89 -14.83
CA PRO A 153 3.92 6.22 -14.98
C PRO A 153 3.94 7.04 -13.69
N LEU A 154 3.69 6.40 -12.54
CA LEU A 154 3.83 7.06 -11.24
C LEU A 154 5.26 7.53 -10.99
N GLY A 155 6.24 6.68 -11.25
CA GLY A 155 7.65 7.04 -11.20
C GLY A 155 7.98 8.27 -12.06
N GLY A 156 7.45 8.31 -13.29
CA GLY A 156 7.61 9.46 -14.19
C GLY A 156 6.92 10.74 -13.71
N TRP A 157 5.90 10.62 -12.85
CA TRP A 157 5.21 11.75 -12.25
C TRP A 157 5.96 12.29 -11.02
N PHE A 158 6.26 11.45 -10.01
CA PHE A 158 6.79 11.94 -8.73
C PHE A 158 8.31 12.12 -8.70
N ARG A 159 9.09 11.28 -9.40
CA ARG A 159 10.57 11.33 -9.28
C ARG A 159 11.17 12.67 -9.74
N PRO A 160 10.66 13.31 -10.82
CA PRO A 160 11.16 14.63 -11.20
C PRO A 160 10.78 15.73 -10.18
N LEU A 161 9.66 15.58 -9.48
CA LEU A 161 9.22 16.54 -8.45
C LEU A 161 10.09 16.47 -7.18
N LEU A 162 10.63 15.29 -6.88
CA LEU A 162 11.57 15.07 -5.78
C LEU A 162 13.04 15.38 -6.15
N GLY A 163 13.29 15.85 -7.37
CA GLY A 163 14.65 16.11 -7.87
C GLY A 163 15.50 14.85 -8.12
N ARG A 164 14.87 13.66 -8.18
CA ARG A 164 15.58 12.40 -8.48
C ARG A 164 15.82 12.22 -9.98
N ASP A 165 14.93 12.77 -10.80
CA ASP A 165 15.04 12.79 -12.26
C ASP A 165 14.98 14.26 -12.77
N PRO A 166 15.52 14.57 -13.96
CA PRO A 166 15.41 15.91 -14.54
C PRO A 166 13.95 16.34 -14.74
N TYR A 167 13.59 17.52 -14.26
CA TYR A 167 12.23 18.04 -14.39
C TYR A 167 11.91 18.47 -15.82
N ASN A 168 10.85 17.89 -16.40
CA ASN A 168 10.25 18.31 -17.66
C ASN A 168 8.73 18.36 -17.51
N LYS A 169 8.17 19.57 -17.59
CA LYS A 169 6.74 19.83 -17.37
C LYS A 169 5.84 18.94 -18.24
N LYS A 170 6.15 18.82 -19.54
CA LYS A 170 5.33 18.02 -20.46
C LYS A 170 5.39 16.53 -20.10
N ALA A 171 6.59 16.00 -19.82
CA ALA A 171 6.76 14.61 -19.44
C ALA A 171 6.05 14.26 -18.12
N VAL A 172 6.08 15.16 -17.14
CA VAL A 172 5.39 15.00 -15.85
C VAL A 172 3.87 15.01 -16.05
N GLU A 173 3.34 15.97 -16.82
CA GLU A 173 1.90 16.05 -17.12
C GLU A 173 1.41 14.81 -17.90
N ASP A 174 2.17 14.35 -18.90
CA ASP A 174 1.81 13.16 -19.67
C ASP A 174 1.86 11.90 -18.79
N SER A 175 2.86 11.76 -17.92
CA SER A 175 2.96 10.65 -16.95
C SER A 175 1.81 10.65 -15.96
N SER A 176 1.38 11.83 -15.48
CA SER A 176 0.24 11.96 -14.57
C SER A 176 -1.07 11.48 -15.18
N LYS A 177 -1.33 11.81 -16.46
CA LYS A 177 -2.54 11.37 -17.18
C LYS A 177 -2.57 9.86 -17.35
N VAL A 178 -1.42 9.26 -17.68
CA VAL A 178 -1.30 7.80 -17.81
C VAL A 178 -1.52 7.13 -16.46
N ALA A 179 -0.89 7.63 -15.40
CA ALA A 179 -1.06 7.11 -14.04
C ALA A 179 -2.53 7.17 -13.58
N LEU A 180 -3.18 8.33 -13.71
CA LEU A 180 -4.59 8.50 -13.33
C LEU A 180 -5.52 7.59 -14.12
N LYS A 181 -5.23 7.34 -15.41
CA LYS A 181 -6.00 6.38 -16.22
C LYS A 181 -5.83 4.95 -15.72
N ALA A 182 -4.61 4.56 -15.34
CA ALA A 182 -4.33 3.23 -14.82
C ALA A 182 -4.98 3.02 -13.43
N VAL A 183 -4.88 4.00 -12.53
CA VAL A 183 -5.56 3.99 -11.23
C VAL A 183 -7.08 3.96 -11.40
N GLY A 184 -7.64 4.71 -12.36
CA GLY A 184 -9.06 4.67 -12.68
C GLY A 184 -9.54 3.30 -13.18
N ALA A 185 -8.68 2.48 -13.77
CA ALA A 185 -9.02 1.10 -14.14
C ALA A 185 -9.10 0.20 -12.90
N ILE A 186 -8.26 0.43 -11.89
CA ILE A 186 -8.32 -0.26 -10.58
C ILE A 186 -9.62 0.14 -9.87
N GLU A 187 -9.92 1.43 -9.78
CA GLU A 187 -11.14 1.94 -9.13
C GLU A 187 -12.41 1.31 -9.73
N LYS A 188 -12.54 1.28 -11.06
CA LYS A 188 -13.67 0.62 -11.74
C LYS A 188 -13.75 -0.87 -11.45
N HIS A 189 -12.60 -1.53 -11.32
CA HIS A 189 -12.57 -2.93 -10.93
C HIS A 189 -13.08 -3.10 -9.49
N LEU A 190 -12.60 -2.27 -8.55
CA LEU A 190 -13.00 -2.32 -7.14
C LEU A 190 -14.49 -2.00 -6.91
N GLN A 191 -15.08 -1.14 -7.74
CA GLN A 191 -16.52 -0.82 -7.68
C GLN A 191 -17.43 -1.99 -8.03
N THR A 192 -16.96 -2.89 -8.89
CA THR A 192 -17.77 -4.02 -9.41
C THR A 192 -17.32 -5.37 -8.83
N HIS A 193 -16.09 -5.44 -8.34
CA HIS A 193 -15.48 -6.60 -7.73
C HIS A 193 -14.94 -6.16 -6.37
N VAL A 194 -15.57 -6.61 -5.28
CA VAL A 194 -14.93 -6.57 -3.96
C VAL A 194 -13.52 -7.17 -4.13
N PRO A 195 -12.44 -6.49 -3.67
CA PRO A 195 -11.07 -6.90 -3.98
C PRO A 195 -10.89 -8.38 -3.67
N CYS A 196 -10.71 -9.16 -4.74
CA CYS A 196 -10.44 -10.60 -4.76
C CYS A 196 -11.06 -11.42 -3.60
N CYS A 197 -12.40 -11.44 -3.49
CA CYS A 197 -13.23 -12.44 -2.80
C CYS A 197 -12.94 -12.68 -1.29
N GLU A 198 -13.67 -11.99 -0.39
CA GLU A 198 -13.79 -12.25 1.06
C GLU A 198 -12.48 -12.33 1.89
N ARG A 199 -11.28 -12.32 1.27
CA ARG A 199 -9.96 -12.53 1.91
C ARG A 199 -8.86 -11.76 1.17
N ILE A 200 -7.92 -11.21 1.92
CA ILE A 200 -6.74 -10.52 1.38
C ILE A 200 -5.85 -11.52 0.62
N THR A 201 -5.46 -11.16 -0.60
CA THR A 201 -4.57 -11.94 -1.48
C THR A 201 -3.22 -11.25 -1.68
N LEU A 202 -2.28 -11.96 -2.31
CA LEU A 202 -0.98 -11.39 -2.67
C LEU A 202 -1.11 -10.21 -3.64
N ALA A 203 -2.12 -10.21 -4.52
CA ALA A 203 -2.37 -9.10 -5.43
C ALA A 203 -2.73 -7.83 -4.67
N ASP A 204 -3.52 -7.95 -3.60
CA ASP A 204 -3.94 -6.80 -2.79
C ASP A 204 -2.75 -6.19 -2.04
N ILE A 205 -1.90 -7.02 -1.42
CA ILE A 205 -0.69 -6.56 -0.71
C ILE A 205 0.27 -5.87 -1.69
N PHE A 206 0.49 -6.47 -2.86
CA PHE A 206 1.39 -5.94 -3.86
C PHE A 206 0.85 -4.63 -4.47
N ALA A 207 -0.45 -4.58 -4.77
CA ALA A 207 -1.11 -3.38 -5.28
C ALA A 207 -1.10 -2.25 -4.25
N ALA A 208 -1.48 -2.53 -3.00
CA ALA A 208 -1.48 -1.56 -1.91
C ALA A 208 -0.09 -0.98 -1.66
N SER A 209 0.95 -1.82 -1.73
CA SER A 209 2.34 -1.34 -1.57
C SER A 209 2.74 -0.35 -2.67
N ILE A 210 2.30 -0.56 -3.92
CA ILE A 210 2.58 0.38 -5.02
C ILE A 210 1.74 1.65 -4.89
N ILE A 211 0.44 1.51 -4.67
CA ILE A 211 -0.50 2.65 -4.57
C ILE A 211 -0.23 3.48 -3.32
N SER A 212 0.36 2.91 -2.26
CA SER A 212 0.73 3.68 -1.05
C SER A 212 1.62 4.89 -1.36
N ARG A 213 2.45 4.83 -2.41
CA ARG A 213 3.27 5.96 -2.86
C ARG A 213 2.44 7.09 -3.46
N ASP A 214 1.28 6.76 -4.02
CA ASP A 214 0.33 7.77 -4.49
C ASP A 214 -0.26 8.52 -3.32
N PHE A 215 -0.63 7.79 -2.26
CA PHE A 215 -1.11 8.39 -1.02
C PHE A 215 -0.03 9.18 -0.28
N GLU A 216 1.24 8.80 -0.39
CA GLU A 216 2.34 9.52 0.25
C GLU A 216 2.69 10.85 -0.45
N PHE A 217 2.55 10.95 -1.78
CA PHE A 217 2.99 12.16 -2.51
C PHE A 217 1.87 13.00 -3.10
N PHE A 218 0.71 12.39 -3.35
CA PHE A 218 -0.37 13.04 -4.10
C PHE A 218 -1.69 12.99 -3.34
N PHE A 219 -1.96 11.92 -2.59
CA PHE A 219 -3.18 11.75 -1.81
C PHE A 219 -2.89 11.75 -0.30
N ASP A 220 -2.26 12.81 0.21
CA ASP A 220 -2.11 13.06 1.65
C ASP A 220 -3.49 13.03 2.33
N GLN A 221 -3.76 12.01 3.15
CA GLN A 221 -4.79 11.86 4.22
C GLN A 221 -6.24 12.38 4.03
N GLU A 222 -6.57 13.02 2.91
CA GLU A 222 -7.84 13.68 2.61
C GLU A 222 -8.81 12.78 1.85
N VAL A 223 -8.34 11.71 1.21
CA VAL A 223 -9.17 10.88 0.31
C VAL A 223 -9.79 9.67 1.02
N ALA A 224 -9.45 9.41 2.29
CA ALA A 224 -9.94 8.23 3.00
C ALA A 224 -11.31 8.40 3.68
N LEU A 225 -11.86 9.62 3.80
CA LEU A 225 -13.07 9.86 4.59
C LEU A 225 -14.21 10.68 3.94
N ALA A 226 -14.02 11.33 2.80
CA ALA A 226 -15.11 12.03 2.14
C ALA A 226 -14.75 12.30 0.68
N GLU A 227 -15.71 12.05 -0.21
CA GLU A 227 -16.07 12.81 -1.42
C GLU A 227 -14.97 13.37 -2.38
N PRO A 228 -15.23 13.46 -3.70
CA PRO A 228 -14.23 13.94 -4.66
C PRO A 228 -13.71 15.35 -4.32
N PRO A 229 -12.42 15.64 -4.53
CA PRO A 229 -11.77 16.83 -4.00
C PRO A 229 -12.27 18.12 -4.67
N PRO A 230 -12.46 19.22 -3.91
CA PRO A 230 -12.54 20.53 -4.52
C PRO A 230 -11.15 20.98 -5.00
N PRO A 231 -11.06 21.61 -6.18
CA PRO A 231 -9.80 22.00 -6.79
C PRO A 231 -9.06 23.04 -5.95
N SER A 232 -7.74 23.04 -6.08
CA SER A 232 -6.69 23.83 -5.43
C SER A 232 -6.78 25.37 -5.50
N GLY A 233 -7.98 25.94 -5.52
CA GLY A 233 -8.25 27.38 -5.48
C GLY A 233 -8.26 27.94 -4.06
N SER A 234 -8.95 27.30 -3.13
CA SER A 234 -9.30 27.86 -1.82
C SER A 234 -8.08 28.02 -0.87
N ARG A 235 -7.12 27.07 -0.87
CA ARG A 235 -5.87 27.14 -0.07
C ARG A 235 -5.00 28.39 -0.33
N LYS A 236 -5.11 29.05 -1.48
CA LYS A 236 -4.36 30.29 -1.78
C LYS A 236 -5.01 31.55 -1.20
N TYR A 237 -6.27 31.45 -0.78
CA TYR A 237 -7.12 32.60 -0.48
C TYR A 237 -7.82 32.51 0.88
N LEU A 238 -7.60 31.44 1.66
CA LEU A 238 -8.14 31.28 3.01
C LEU A 238 -7.09 30.83 4.00
N PHE A 239 -7.21 31.32 5.23
CA PHE A 239 -6.50 30.84 6.40
C PHE A 239 -7.48 30.81 7.57
N GLY A 240 -7.56 29.70 8.29
CA GLY A 240 -8.45 29.63 9.44
C GLY A 240 -8.39 28.31 10.16
N CYS A 241 -9.35 28.08 11.04
CA CYS A 241 -9.52 26.80 11.70
C CYS A 241 -11.00 26.45 11.79
N ALA A 242 -11.29 25.16 11.70
CA ALA A 242 -12.60 24.60 11.99
C ALA A 242 -12.44 23.50 13.03
N SER A 243 -13.38 23.44 13.95
CA SER A 243 -13.40 22.50 15.06
C SER A 243 -14.73 21.79 15.13
N VAL A 244 -14.66 20.52 15.49
CA VAL A 244 -15.80 19.68 15.86
C VAL A 244 -15.92 19.75 17.38
N TYR A 245 -17.10 20.14 17.85
CA TYR A 245 -17.47 20.20 19.26
C TYR A 245 -18.52 19.12 19.54
N GLY A 246 -18.41 18.43 20.67
CA GLY A 246 -19.37 17.42 21.12
C GLY A 246 -18.89 15.97 21.03
N GLU A 247 -19.84 15.04 21.09
CA GLU A 247 -19.60 13.59 21.14
C GLU A 247 -20.22 12.87 19.94
N THR A 248 -19.92 11.58 19.78
CA THR A 248 -20.46 10.76 18.68
C THR A 248 -21.99 10.83 18.64
N ASN A 249 -22.55 11.20 17.47
CA ASN A 249 -23.98 11.45 17.21
C ASN A 249 -24.58 12.75 17.80
N ALA A 250 -23.78 13.62 18.40
CA ALA A 250 -24.20 14.93 18.90
C ALA A 250 -23.06 15.95 18.76
N SER A 251 -22.72 16.29 17.52
CA SER A 251 -21.59 17.17 17.19
C SER A 251 -22.01 18.42 16.44
N VAL A 252 -21.32 19.53 16.71
CA VAL A 252 -21.44 20.80 15.99
C VAL A 252 -20.09 21.15 15.37
N ILE A 253 -20.11 21.65 14.14
CA ILE A 253 -18.90 22.14 13.46
C ILE A 253 -18.94 23.66 13.44
N GLN A 254 -17.91 24.31 13.97
CA GLN A 254 -17.74 25.77 13.91
C GLN A 254 -16.29 26.13 13.63
N GLY A 255 -16.08 27.22 12.90
CA GLY A 255 -14.74 27.68 12.54
C GLY A 255 -14.67 29.18 12.28
N ALA A 256 -13.47 29.71 12.36
CA ALA A 256 -13.16 31.10 12.06
C ALA A 256 -12.14 31.16 10.91
N PHE A 257 -12.51 31.89 9.85
CA PHE A 257 -11.75 31.97 8.61
C PHE A 257 -11.44 33.41 8.22
N VAL A 258 -10.19 33.64 7.83
CA VAL A 258 -9.73 34.86 7.16
C VAL A 258 -9.64 34.55 5.67
N VAL A 259 -10.43 35.26 4.87
CA VAL A 259 -10.48 35.11 3.42
C VAL A 259 -9.91 36.34 2.72
N ARG A 260 -9.29 36.12 1.55
CA ARG A 260 -8.78 37.20 0.69
C ARG A 260 -9.93 37.76 -0.15
N GLY A 261 -10.64 38.74 0.40
CA GLY A 261 -11.77 39.40 -0.26
C GLY A 261 -12.77 39.95 0.76
N GLN A 262 -13.86 40.55 0.27
CA GLN A 262 -14.97 41.01 1.11
C GLN A 262 -16.15 40.03 1.16
N GLU A 263 -16.14 39.01 0.29
CA GLU A 263 -17.20 38.01 0.14
C GLU A 263 -16.62 36.60 0.31
N PHE A 264 -17.38 35.71 0.95
CA PHE A 264 -16.97 34.33 1.22
C PHE A 264 -17.22 33.39 0.03
N LYS A 265 -18.24 33.66 -0.79
CA LYS A 265 -18.69 32.78 -1.88
C LYS A 265 -17.56 32.35 -2.82
N PRO A 266 -16.70 33.24 -3.35
CA PRO A 266 -15.66 32.86 -4.31
C PRO A 266 -14.54 31.97 -3.72
N VAL A 267 -14.51 31.79 -2.41
CA VAL A 267 -13.48 31.04 -1.68
C VAL A 267 -14.03 29.69 -1.20
N PHE A 268 -15.32 29.61 -0.90
CA PHE A 268 -15.98 28.40 -0.40
C PHE A 268 -16.85 27.68 -1.44
N ASP A 269 -17.21 28.30 -2.57
CA ASP A 269 -18.01 27.67 -3.65
C ASP A 269 -17.36 26.43 -4.29
N VAL A 270 -16.05 26.29 -4.12
CA VAL A 270 -15.33 25.09 -4.56
C VAL A 270 -15.65 23.88 -3.71
N ALA A 271 -15.97 24.05 -2.41
CA ALA A 271 -16.26 22.94 -1.50
C ALA A 271 -17.69 22.43 -1.72
N PRO A 272 -17.90 21.12 -1.97
CA PRO A 272 -19.23 20.59 -2.33
C PRO A 272 -20.29 20.74 -1.23
N ASP A 273 -19.87 20.91 0.02
CA ASP A 273 -20.70 21.01 1.21
C ASP A 273 -20.90 22.44 1.74
N TYR A 274 -20.38 23.47 1.04
CA TYR A 274 -20.41 24.85 1.54
C TYR A 274 -21.81 25.39 1.83
N GLU A 275 -22.84 24.91 1.12
CA GLU A 275 -24.24 25.30 1.32
C GLU A 275 -24.82 24.79 2.66
N SER A 276 -24.17 23.81 3.29
CA SER A 276 -24.57 23.25 4.58
C SER A 276 -24.13 24.11 5.78
N TYR A 277 -23.33 25.16 5.54
CA TYR A 277 -22.81 26.05 6.59
C TYR A 277 -23.39 27.46 6.47
N GLU A 278 -23.65 28.07 7.62
CA GLU A 278 -24.03 29.48 7.70
C GLU A 278 -22.77 30.36 7.87
N PHE A 279 -22.53 31.26 6.91
CA PHE A 279 -21.39 32.18 6.96
C PHE A 279 -21.82 33.56 7.45
N THR A 280 -21.30 33.97 8.60
CA THR A 280 -21.47 35.33 9.13
C THR A 280 -20.16 36.10 9.00
N LYS A 281 -20.24 37.33 8.49
CA LYS A 281 -19.08 38.22 8.40
C LYS A 281 -18.77 38.80 9.79
N LEU A 282 -17.61 38.44 10.33
CA LEU A 282 -17.12 38.94 11.60
C LEU A 282 -16.49 40.33 11.43
N ASP A 283 -16.71 41.20 12.42
CA ASP A 283 -16.17 42.55 12.46
C ASP A 283 -15.09 42.66 13.55
N PRO A 284 -13.81 42.97 13.19
CA PRO A 284 -12.72 43.07 14.16
C PRO A 284 -12.89 44.24 15.15
N THR A 285 -13.82 45.16 14.90
CA THR A 285 -14.12 46.26 15.84
C THR A 285 -15.07 45.84 16.96
N LYS A 286 -15.74 44.69 16.83
CA LYS A 286 -16.63 44.15 17.85
C LYS A 286 -15.85 43.24 18.82
N PRO A 287 -15.92 43.50 20.14
CA PRO A 287 -15.19 42.69 21.12
C PRO A 287 -15.68 41.23 21.17
N GLU A 288 -16.97 41.00 20.92
CA GLU A 288 -17.59 39.67 20.87
C GLU A 288 -17.01 38.80 19.74
N ASP A 289 -16.91 39.35 18.53
CA ASP A 289 -16.34 38.66 17.37
C ASP A 289 -14.84 38.38 17.56
N LYS A 290 -14.13 39.26 18.26
CA LYS A 290 -12.72 39.07 18.60
C LYS A 290 -12.53 37.91 19.58
N GLU A 291 -13.36 37.84 20.62
CA GLU A 291 -13.33 36.71 21.56
C GLU A 291 -13.71 35.39 20.86
N PHE A 292 -14.65 35.41 19.92
CA PHE A 292 -14.99 34.25 19.11
C PHE A 292 -13.80 33.75 18.29
N VAL A 293 -13.09 34.65 17.59
CA VAL A 293 -11.90 34.28 16.79
C VAL A 293 -10.78 33.75 17.69
N GLU A 294 -10.51 34.40 18.83
CA GLU A 294 -9.50 33.96 19.79
C GLU A 294 -9.83 32.56 20.35
N ASN A 295 -11.09 32.30 20.69
CA ASN A 295 -11.52 30.98 21.15
C ASN A 295 -11.38 29.91 20.05
N MET A 296 -11.82 30.21 18.83
CA MET A 296 -11.70 29.29 17.70
C MET A 296 -10.25 28.95 17.38
N TRP A 297 -9.33 29.92 17.49
CA TRP A 297 -7.92 29.72 17.13
C TRP A 297 -7.08 29.10 18.26
N SER A 298 -7.49 29.26 19.52
CA SER A 298 -6.81 28.70 20.68
C SER A 298 -7.26 27.27 21.01
N TRP A 299 -8.49 26.89 20.62
CA TRP A 299 -9.12 25.59 20.96
C TRP A 299 -9.29 25.36 22.46
N GLU A 300 -9.27 26.43 23.26
CA GLU A 300 -9.25 26.31 24.72
C GLU A 300 -10.65 26.19 25.35
N LYS A 301 -11.71 26.69 24.70
CA LYS A 301 -13.07 26.64 25.24
C LYS A 301 -14.02 25.86 24.33
N GLY A 302 -15.03 25.27 24.94
CA GLY A 302 -16.18 24.70 24.23
C GLY A 302 -17.02 25.78 23.55
N VAL A 303 -18.03 25.34 22.80
CA VAL A 303 -19.01 26.22 22.14
C VAL A 303 -20.38 25.98 22.73
N THR A 304 -21.13 27.06 22.95
CA THR A 304 -22.56 26.96 23.25
C THR A 304 -23.38 27.21 22.00
N VAL A 305 -24.13 26.22 21.55
CA VAL A 305 -25.12 26.35 20.45
C VAL A 305 -26.49 26.01 21.02
N ASP A 306 -27.47 26.89 20.82
CA ASP A 306 -28.85 26.74 21.31
C ASP A 306 -28.97 26.48 22.82
N GLY A 307 -28.10 27.12 23.62
CA GLY A 307 -28.08 26.97 25.08
C GLY A 307 -27.49 25.65 25.58
N LYS A 308 -26.93 24.83 24.69
CA LYS A 308 -26.23 23.58 25.03
C LYS A 308 -24.72 23.73 24.81
N GLU A 309 -23.95 23.42 25.84
CA GLU A 309 -22.50 23.48 25.81
C GLU A 309 -21.91 22.20 25.20
N TYR A 310 -21.03 22.37 24.22
CA TYR A 310 -20.34 21.30 23.53
C TYR A 310 -18.82 21.42 23.80
N PRO A 311 -18.18 20.41 24.43
CA PRO A 311 -16.75 20.43 24.63
C PRO A 311 -16.01 20.32 23.29
N HIS A 312 -14.81 20.91 23.21
CA HIS A 312 -13.95 20.76 22.04
C HIS A 312 -13.51 19.29 21.90
N ALA A 313 -13.73 18.70 20.73
CA ALA A 313 -13.36 17.31 20.46
C ALA A 313 -12.13 17.22 19.54
N ALA A 314 -12.14 17.96 18.43
CA ALA A 314 -11.03 17.99 17.49
C ALA A 314 -11.04 19.29 16.67
N GLY A 315 -9.88 19.90 16.49
CA GLY A 315 -9.69 21.10 15.67
C GLY A 315 -8.72 20.85 14.52
N LYS A 316 -8.96 21.46 13.37
CA LYS A 316 -8.04 21.44 12.22
C LYS A 316 -7.78 22.86 11.74
N VAL A 317 -6.51 23.18 11.54
CA VAL A 317 -6.09 24.41 10.87
C VAL A 317 -6.15 24.18 9.36
N LEU A 318 -6.80 25.09 8.66
CA LEU A 318 -6.93 25.10 7.21
C LEU A 318 -5.96 26.16 6.67
N LYS A 319 -4.91 25.69 5.97
CA LYS A 319 -3.80 26.45 5.39
C LYS A 319 -3.64 26.11 3.91
#